data_AF-A0A2V5ZE59-F1
#
_entry.id   AF-A0A2V5ZE59-F1
#
_cell.length_a   1.000
_cell.length_b   1.000
_cell.length_c   1.000
_cell.angle_alpha   90.00
_cell.angle_beta   90.00
_cell.angle_gamma   90.00
#
_symmetry.space_group_name_H-M   'P 1'
#
loop_
_entity.id
_entity.type
_entity.pdbx_description
1 polymer ?
#
loop_
_entity_poly.entity_id
_entity_poly.type
_entity_poly.pdbx_seq_one_letter_code
_entity_poly.pdbx_strand_id
1 'polypeptide(L)'
;MAYSSFTSIDWSRTKAYCSEVLASPPSIWINLKGVKPQGIVDPGDYDALVTFNIEKLAELKDPRTDKPVINRVYRRNEIFHGPFAHEGADLILDWWSEDSLFSSQPSFPEDTGKPALIIREHRPSEKSEWGGTHRLNGILIARGSGFRSGAEIANARLIDIAPTLLHLLGVPVPEDMDGKVLASAFQPDFLLARPIRSGAASGTSATDRPSGYTDEEAAKVEERLQALGYLE
;
A
#
# COMPACT_ATOMS: atom_id res chain seq x y z
N MET A 1 4.57 -23.65 6.97
CA MET A 1 5.52 -22.83 7.73
C MET A 1 5.24 -21.39 7.36
N ALA A 2 4.88 -20.54 8.32
CA ALA A 2 4.80 -19.10 8.10
C ALA A 2 6.23 -18.58 7.99
N TYR A 3 6.73 -18.45 6.76
CA TYR A 3 8.03 -17.81 6.54
C TYR A 3 7.85 -16.32 6.82
N SER A 4 8.54 -15.81 7.83
CA SER A 4 8.73 -14.36 7.96
C SER A 4 9.54 -13.92 6.72
N SER A 5 9.02 -12.95 5.97
CA SER A 5 9.56 -12.47 4.69
C SER A 5 10.99 -11.91 4.76
N PHE A 6 11.60 -11.88 5.94
CA PHE A 6 12.85 -11.19 6.21
C PHE A 6 13.92 -12.06 6.87
N THR A 7 13.63 -13.31 7.27
CA THR A 7 14.59 -14.17 8.00
C THR A 7 15.82 -14.54 7.19
N SER A 8 15.70 -14.57 5.86
CA SER A 8 16.77 -14.97 4.95
C SER A 8 17.62 -13.79 4.45
N ILE A 9 17.35 -12.57 4.91
CA ILE A 9 18.08 -11.37 4.48
C ILE A 9 19.35 -11.21 5.31
N ASP A 10 20.51 -11.15 4.63
CA ASP A 10 21.76 -10.68 5.23
C ASP A 10 21.77 -9.15 5.28
N TRP A 11 21.28 -8.60 6.38
CA TRP A 11 21.18 -7.16 6.61
C TRP A 11 22.51 -6.42 6.58
N SER A 12 23.62 -7.09 6.92
CA SER A 12 24.96 -6.48 6.89
C SER A 12 25.43 -6.13 5.48
N ARG A 13 24.82 -6.74 4.46
CA ARG A 13 25.15 -6.56 3.04
C ARG A 13 23.98 -6.02 2.21
N THR A 14 22.83 -5.77 2.83
CA THR A 14 21.59 -5.37 2.13
C THR A 14 21.37 -3.87 2.24
N LYS A 15 21.44 -3.16 1.10
CA LYS A 15 21.24 -1.71 1.01
C LYS A 15 19.77 -1.32 0.82
N ALA A 16 19.01 -2.13 0.10
CA ALA A 16 17.59 -1.94 -0.16
C ALA A 16 16.89 -3.30 -0.10
N TYR A 17 15.66 -3.31 0.36
CA TYR A 17 14.89 -4.53 0.57
C TYR A 17 13.40 -4.29 0.29
N CYS A 18 12.69 -5.38 0.07
CA CYS A 18 11.25 -5.38 -0.18
C CYS A 18 10.58 -6.43 0.71
N SER A 19 9.35 -6.15 1.12
CA SER A 19 8.45 -7.14 1.73
C SER A 19 7.81 -7.97 0.63
N GLU A 20 8.24 -9.23 0.51
CA GLU A 20 7.74 -10.16 -0.49
C GLU A 20 6.49 -10.92 -0.01
N VAL A 21 5.67 -10.28 0.84
CA VAL A 21 4.43 -10.88 1.33
C VAL A 21 3.40 -10.89 0.20
N LEU A 22 2.82 -12.08 0.01
CA LEU A 22 1.88 -12.44 -1.07
C LEU A 22 0.90 -11.32 -1.43
N ALA A 23 0.77 -11.08 -2.74
CA ALA A 23 -0.17 -10.14 -3.37
C ALA A 23 -0.06 -8.65 -2.98
N SER A 24 0.88 -8.27 -2.11
CA SER A 24 1.13 -6.86 -1.79
C SER A 24 2.08 -6.22 -2.82
N PRO A 25 1.90 -4.93 -3.15
CA PRO A 25 2.87 -4.21 -3.98
C PRO A 25 4.23 -4.16 -3.28
N PRO A 26 5.32 -4.61 -3.94
CA PRO A 26 6.66 -4.70 -3.41
C PRO A 26 7.21 -3.30 -3.37
N SER A 27 6.85 -2.61 -2.30
CA SER A 27 7.44 -1.32 -2.01
C SER A 27 8.89 -1.58 -1.58
N ILE A 28 9.78 -0.65 -1.88
CA ILE A 28 11.20 -0.81 -1.57
C ILE A 28 11.54 0.13 -0.42
N TRP A 29 12.21 -0.42 0.58
CA TRP A 29 12.77 0.30 1.70
C TRP A 29 14.29 0.36 1.56
N ILE A 30 14.87 1.50 1.90
CA ILE A 30 16.31 1.68 2.02
C ILE A 30 16.72 1.32 3.45
N ASN A 31 17.76 0.49 3.58
CA ASN A 31 18.32 0.09 4.86
C ASN A 31 19.21 1.23 5.43
N LEU A 32 18.58 2.35 5.74
CA LEU A 32 19.19 3.63 6.11
C LEU A 32 19.71 3.61 7.56
N LYS A 33 20.97 4.02 7.73
CA LYS A 33 21.62 4.17 9.05
C LYS A 33 20.86 5.17 9.92
N GLY A 34 20.69 4.82 11.19
CA GLY A 34 19.97 5.64 12.17
C GLY A 34 18.44 5.61 12.05
N VAL A 35 17.89 4.98 11.00
CA VAL A 35 16.43 4.80 10.82
C VAL A 35 16.04 3.33 10.92
N LYS A 36 16.80 2.43 10.28
CA LYS A 36 16.57 0.98 10.38
C LYS A 36 17.52 0.35 11.41
N PRO A 37 17.08 -0.66 12.18
CA PRO A 37 17.88 -1.26 13.27
C PRO A 37 19.27 -1.75 12.84
N GLN A 38 19.38 -2.28 11.61
CA GLN A 38 20.62 -2.78 11.02
C GLN A 38 21.00 -1.99 9.76
N GLY A 39 20.69 -0.69 9.76
CA GLY A 39 20.97 0.23 8.66
C GLY A 39 22.45 0.29 8.28
N ILE A 40 22.75 0.14 6.99
CA ILE A 40 24.12 0.21 6.45
C ILE A 40 24.34 1.34 5.46
N VAL A 41 23.27 1.93 4.92
CA VAL A 41 23.34 3.03 3.95
C VAL A 41 23.54 4.34 4.69
N ASP A 42 24.58 5.10 4.35
CA ASP A 42 24.80 6.43 4.92
C ASP A 42 23.76 7.43 4.38
N PRO A 43 23.27 8.39 5.19
CA PRO A 43 22.30 9.39 4.73
C PRO A 43 22.75 10.19 3.50
N GLY A 44 24.06 10.42 3.33
CA GLY A 44 24.60 11.08 2.15
C GLY A 44 24.49 10.26 0.85
N ASP A 45 24.34 8.94 0.95
CA ASP A 45 24.21 8.03 -0.19
C ASP A 45 22.74 7.73 -0.55
N TYR A 46 21.78 8.19 0.27
CA TYR A 46 20.36 7.85 0.13
C TYR A 46 19.80 8.22 -1.24
N ASP A 47 19.96 9.48 -1.66
CA ASP A 47 19.37 9.97 -2.92
C ASP A 47 19.99 9.29 -4.15
N ALA A 48 21.30 9.00 -4.09
CA ALA A 48 21.99 8.28 -5.15
C ALA A 48 21.47 6.84 -5.27
N LEU A 49 21.28 6.15 -4.14
CA LEU A 49 20.75 4.78 -4.12
C LEU A 49 19.28 4.74 -4.57
N VAL A 50 18.45 5.69 -4.15
CA VAL A 50 17.07 5.84 -4.61
C VAL A 50 17.03 5.99 -6.14
N THR A 51 17.86 6.88 -6.68
CA THR A 51 17.94 7.13 -8.13
C THR A 51 18.40 5.88 -8.88
N PHE A 52 19.45 5.22 -8.40
CA PHE A 52 19.94 3.96 -8.97
C PHE A 52 18.85 2.89 -9.04
N ASN A 53 18.07 2.70 -7.97
CA ASN A 53 16.98 1.72 -7.96
C ASN A 53 15.89 2.06 -8.98
N ILE A 54 15.48 3.34 -9.07
CA ILE A 54 14.49 3.78 -10.06
C ILE A 54 14.97 3.50 -11.48
N GLU A 55 16.22 3.85 -11.81
CA GLU A 55 16.80 3.63 -13.13
C GLU A 55 16.89 2.13 -13.48
N LYS A 56 17.33 1.29 -12.53
CA LYS A 56 17.41 -0.16 -12.73
C LYS A 56 16.06 -0.83 -12.92
N LEU A 57 15.04 -0.39 -12.19
CA LEU A 57 13.67 -0.89 -12.36
C LEU A 57 13.09 -0.48 -13.72
N ALA A 58 13.44 0.70 -14.23
CA ALA A 58 13.01 1.15 -15.56
C ALA A 58 13.65 0.36 -16.72
N GLU A 59 14.77 -0.32 -16.50
CA GLU A 59 15.38 -1.24 -17.48
C GLU A 59 14.57 -2.54 -17.66
N LEU A 60 13.67 -2.87 -16.72
CA LEU A 60 12.84 -4.07 -16.82
C LEU A 60 11.73 -3.88 -17.85
N LYS A 61 11.86 -4.60 -18.97
CA LYS A 61 10.88 -4.61 -20.06
C LYS A 61 10.31 -6.00 -20.31
N ASP A 62 9.06 -6.06 -20.76
CA ASP A 62 8.50 -7.27 -21.33
C ASP A 62 9.12 -7.50 -22.71
N PRO A 63 9.94 -8.55 -22.92
CA PRO A 63 10.62 -8.78 -24.20
C PRO A 63 9.66 -9.14 -25.35
N ARG A 64 8.38 -9.39 -25.08
CA ARG A 64 7.35 -9.60 -26.12
C ARG A 64 6.84 -8.29 -26.71
N THR A 65 6.82 -7.23 -25.91
CA THR A 65 6.19 -5.94 -26.28
C THR A 65 7.17 -4.76 -26.27
N ASP A 66 8.37 -4.96 -25.70
CA ASP A 66 9.35 -3.92 -25.36
C ASP A 66 8.82 -2.81 -24.44
N LYS A 67 7.64 -3.01 -23.83
CA LYS A 67 7.06 -2.07 -22.87
C LYS A 67 7.65 -2.27 -21.47
N PRO A 68 7.77 -1.21 -20.65
CA PRO A 68 8.19 -1.33 -19.26
C PRO A 68 7.28 -2.28 -18.46
N VAL A 69 7.90 -3.10 -17.62
CA VAL A 69 7.19 -3.95 -16.63
C VAL A 69 6.63 -3.08 -15.50
N ILE A 70 7.43 -2.12 -15.06
CA ILE A 70 7.05 -1.14 -14.05
C ILE A 70 6.75 0.16 -14.79
N ASN A 71 5.50 0.62 -14.74
CA ASN A 71 5.04 1.82 -15.42
C ASN A 71 5.67 3.08 -14.81
N ARG A 72 5.75 3.10 -13.48
CA ARG A 72 6.34 4.20 -12.72
C ARG A 72 6.84 3.72 -11.36
N VAL A 73 7.83 4.42 -10.82
CA VAL A 73 8.23 4.29 -9.42
C VAL A 73 7.97 5.64 -8.75
N TYR A 74 7.12 5.66 -7.73
CA TYR A 74 6.84 6.84 -6.93
C TYR A 74 7.78 6.87 -5.71
N ARG A 75 8.30 8.05 -5.38
CA ARG A 75 8.92 8.28 -4.07
C ARG A 75 7.84 8.46 -3.01
N ARG A 76 8.14 8.05 -1.78
CA ARG A 76 7.27 8.21 -0.60
C ARG A 76 6.58 9.57 -0.52
N ASN A 77 7.37 10.64 -0.65
CA ASN A 77 6.94 12.02 -0.45
C ASN A 77 6.04 12.55 -1.60
N GLU A 78 5.86 11.78 -2.68
CA GLU A 78 4.88 12.10 -3.74
C GLU A 78 3.47 11.61 -3.38
N ILE A 79 3.35 10.60 -2.51
CA ILE A 79 2.09 9.92 -2.19
C ILE A 79 1.63 10.24 -0.77
N PHE A 80 2.54 10.14 0.19
CA PHE A 80 2.21 10.21 1.60
C PHE A 80 2.57 11.56 2.20
N HIS A 81 1.68 12.05 3.07
CA HIS A 81 1.78 13.34 3.72
C HIS A 81 1.39 13.19 5.20
N GLY A 82 1.72 14.19 6.00
CA GLY A 82 1.41 14.19 7.43
C GLY A 82 2.51 13.57 8.31
N PRO A 83 2.28 13.48 9.63
CA PRO A 83 3.32 13.20 10.63
C PRO A 83 3.97 11.83 10.46
N PHE A 84 3.22 10.84 9.95
CA PHE A 84 3.69 9.46 9.77
C PHE A 84 4.16 9.17 8.34
N ALA A 85 4.22 10.17 7.46
CA ALA A 85 4.60 9.98 6.07
C ALA A 85 5.98 9.31 5.92
N HIS A 86 6.88 9.53 6.89
CA HIS A 86 8.23 8.96 6.92
C HIS A 86 8.27 7.45 7.22
N GLU A 87 7.20 6.87 7.76
CA GLU A 87 7.11 5.43 8.04
C GLU A 87 6.85 4.58 6.78
N GLY A 88 6.32 5.23 5.73
CA GLY A 88 6.09 4.58 4.44
C GLY A 88 7.38 4.08 3.79
N ALA A 89 7.23 3.17 2.83
CA ALA A 89 8.32 2.73 1.98
C ALA A 89 8.91 3.88 1.15
N ASP A 90 10.21 3.83 0.89
CA ASP A 90 10.91 4.89 0.18
C ASP A 90 10.50 4.95 -1.30
N LEU A 91 10.23 3.79 -1.90
CA LEU A 91 9.74 3.65 -3.28
C LEU A 91 8.48 2.78 -3.36
N ILE A 92 7.51 3.22 -4.14
CA ILE A 92 6.23 2.55 -4.40
C ILE A 92 6.15 2.27 -5.89
N LEU A 93 5.99 1.00 -6.24
CA LEU A 93 6.03 0.55 -7.63
C LEU A 93 4.62 0.57 -8.22
N ASP A 94 4.46 1.31 -9.32
CA ASP A 94 3.29 1.23 -10.20
C ASP A 94 3.51 0.16 -11.25
N TRP A 95 2.97 -1.01 -10.96
CA TRP A 95 3.05 -2.19 -11.82
C TRP A 95 1.68 -2.60 -12.38
N TRP A 96 0.69 -1.70 -12.26
CA TRP A 96 -0.68 -1.94 -12.72
C TRP A 96 -0.74 -1.68 -14.24
N SER A 97 -0.07 -2.53 -15.02
CA SER A 97 -0.13 -2.46 -16.48
C SER A 97 -1.37 -3.18 -17.00
N GLU A 98 -2.14 -2.52 -17.88
CA GLU A 98 -3.21 -3.21 -18.62
C GLU A 98 -2.66 -4.18 -19.68
N ASP A 99 -1.43 -3.95 -20.13
CA ASP A 99 -0.75 -4.78 -21.13
C ASP A 99 -0.05 -6.00 -20.50
N SER A 100 0.21 -5.99 -19.19
CA SER A 100 1.01 -7.03 -18.54
C SER A 100 0.57 -7.25 -17.09
N LEU A 101 0.10 -8.46 -16.79
CA LEU A 101 -0.17 -8.88 -15.42
C LEU A 101 1.11 -9.38 -14.77
N PHE A 102 1.42 -8.86 -13.59
CA PHE A 102 2.56 -9.29 -12.80
C PHE A 102 2.13 -9.93 -11.49
N SER A 103 2.94 -10.88 -11.04
CA SER A 103 2.87 -11.44 -9.69
C SER A 103 4.29 -11.47 -9.17
N SER A 104 4.48 -11.09 -7.91
CA SER A 104 5.70 -11.40 -7.18
C SER A 104 5.63 -12.82 -6.62
N GLN A 105 6.80 -13.40 -6.39
CA GLN A 105 6.98 -14.60 -5.58
C GLN A 105 8.08 -14.31 -4.56
N PRO A 106 8.03 -14.92 -3.37
CA PRO A 106 9.15 -14.86 -2.44
C PRO A 106 10.43 -15.38 -3.08
N SER A 107 11.51 -14.67 -2.85
CA SER A 107 12.86 -15.00 -3.28
C SER A 107 13.54 -15.82 -2.20
N PHE A 108 14.09 -16.96 -2.58
CA PHE A 108 14.87 -17.83 -1.69
C PHE A 108 16.35 -17.84 -2.10
N PRO A 109 17.28 -18.20 -1.20
CA PRO A 109 18.70 -18.33 -1.56
C PRO A 109 18.94 -19.24 -2.77
N GLU A 110 18.12 -20.28 -2.97
CA GLU A 110 18.18 -21.20 -4.10
C GLU A 110 17.73 -20.57 -5.43
N ASP A 111 17.11 -19.40 -5.39
CA ASP A 111 16.73 -18.63 -6.57
C ASP A 111 17.88 -17.79 -7.14
N THR A 112 19.05 -17.80 -6.48
CA THR A 112 20.25 -17.13 -6.97
C THR A 112 20.59 -17.56 -8.40
N GLY A 113 20.62 -16.60 -9.33
CA GLY A 113 20.91 -16.83 -10.74
C GLY A 113 19.70 -17.14 -11.62
N LYS A 114 18.48 -17.22 -11.05
CA LYS A 114 17.25 -17.24 -11.84
C LYS A 114 17.00 -15.85 -12.46
N PRO A 115 16.34 -15.78 -13.63
CA PRO A 115 15.99 -14.49 -14.22
C PRO A 115 15.04 -13.72 -13.30
N ALA A 116 15.25 -12.41 -13.18
CA ALA A 116 14.40 -11.52 -12.38
C ALA A 116 12.96 -11.41 -12.93
N LEU A 117 12.75 -11.74 -14.20
CA LEU A 117 11.46 -11.74 -14.87
C LEU A 117 11.19 -13.11 -15.50
N ILE A 118 10.07 -13.72 -15.14
CA ILE A 118 9.59 -14.98 -15.74
C ILE A 118 8.26 -14.70 -16.44
N ILE A 119 8.25 -14.88 -17.76
CA ILE A 119 7.04 -14.69 -18.57
C ILE A 119 6.22 -15.97 -18.53
N ARG A 120 4.93 -15.82 -18.23
CA ARG A 120 3.96 -16.91 -18.22
C ARG A 120 2.80 -16.59 -19.15
N GLU A 121 2.13 -17.63 -19.63
CA GLU A 121 0.86 -17.47 -20.33
C GLU A 121 -0.17 -16.85 -19.39
N HIS A 122 -1.02 -15.98 -19.96
CA HIS A 122 -2.11 -15.34 -19.23
C HIS A 122 -3.22 -16.38 -18.99
N ARG A 123 -3.09 -17.17 -17.93
CA ARG A 123 -4.09 -18.12 -17.48
C ARG A 123 -4.20 -18.12 -15.96
N PRO A 124 -5.40 -18.36 -15.40
CA PRO A 124 -5.56 -18.56 -13.97
C PRO A 124 -4.59 -19.63 -13.46
N SER A 125 -4.02 -19.40 -12.28
CA SER A 125 -3.15 -20.40 -11.66
C SER A 125 -4.01 -21.59 -11.23
N GLU A 126 -3.67 -22.78 -11.71
CA GLU A 126 -4.29 -24.05 -11.29
C GLU A 126 -3.90 -24.45 -9.86
N LYS A 127 -2.85 -23.82 -9.30
CA LYS A 127 -2.27 -24.14 -7.99
C LYS A 127 -2.49 -23.06 -6.93
N SER A 128 -3.03 -21.90 -7.33
CA SER A 128 -3.29 -20.79 -6.41
C SER A 128 -4.77 -20.77 -6.08
N GLU A 129 -5.10 -20.66 -4.81
CA GLU A 129 -6.47 -20.34 -4.37
C GLU A 129 -6.85 -18.90 -4.75
N TRP A 130 -5.86 -18.07 -5.09
CA TRP A 130 -6.02 -16.68 -5.52
C TRP A 130 -6.14 -16.62 -7.05
N GLY A 131 -7.35 -16.40 -7.55
CA GLY A 131 -7.66 -16.24 -8.98
C GLY A 131 -7.43 -14.83 -9.54
N GLY A 132 -7.00 -13.88 -8.70
CA GLY A 132 -6.77 -12.48 -9.09
C GLY A 132 -5.86 -11.74 -8.10
N THR A 133 -5.36 -10.59 -8.53
CA THR A 133 -4.56 -9.66 -7.71
C THR A 133 -5.25 -8.28 -7.67
N HIS A 134 -4.77 -7.38 -6.83
CA HIS A 134 -5.30 -6.02 -6.74
C HIS A 134 -5.16 -5.28 -8.08
N ARG A 135 -5.91 -4.19 -8.26
CA ARG A 135 -5.79 -3.26 -9.39
C ARG A 135 -5.99 -1.85 -8.86
N LEU A 136 -5.49 -0.86 -9.61
CA LEU A 136 -5.65 0.55 -9.25
C LEU A 136 -7.13 0.97 -9.22
N ASN A 137 -7.89 0.55 -10.25
CA ASN A 137 -9.30 0.89 -10.38
C ASN A 137 -10.18 -0.22 -9.79
N GLY A 138 -11.08 0.16 -8.89
CA GLY A 138 -12.10 -0.71 -8.32
C GLY A 138 -13.49 -0.43 -8.89
N ILE A 139 -14.49 -1.10 -8.34
CA ILE A 139 -15.90 -0.91 -8.69
C ILE A 139 -16.61 -0.24 -7.51
N LEU A 140 -17.32 0.86 -7.77
CA LEU A 140 -18.18 1.53 -6.80
C LEU A 140 -19.63 1.47 -7.28
N ILE A 141 -20.52 0.93 -6.44
CA ILE A 141 -21.95 0.89 -6.70
C ILE A 141 -22.68 1.40 -5.46
N ALA A 142 -23.58 2.36 -5.65
CA ALA A 142 -24.44 2.89 -4.59
C ALA A 142 -25.91 2.78 -5.01
N ARG A 143 -26.77 2.42 -4.07
CA ARG A 143 -28.22 2.32 -4.30
C ARG A 143 -28.98 2.76 -3.06
N GLY A 144 -29.99 3.61 -3.26
CA GLY A 144 -30.86 4.10 -2.18
C GLY A 144 -31.58 5.38 -2.61
N SER A 145 -32.58 5.80 -1.84
CA SER A 145 -33.40 6.99 -2.13
C SER A 145 -32.60 8.30 -2.12
N GLY A 146 -31.50 8.35 -1.37
CA GLY A 146 -30.61 9.52 -1.34
C GLY A 146 -29.68 9.64 -2.55
N PHE A 147 -29.50 8.58 -3.34
CA PHE A 147 -28.55 8.56 -4.45
C PHE A 147 -29.20 8.88 -5.79
N ARG A 148 -28.39 9.41 -6.70
CA ARG A 148 -28.76 9.57 -8.10
C ARG A 148 -28.85 8.23 -8.80
N SER A 149 -29.94 8.00 -9.54
CA SER A 149 -30.10 6.81 -10.39
C SER A 149 -29.40 7.01 -11.73
N GLY A 150 -28.68 5.98 -12.21
CA GLY A 150 -28.01 6.01 -13.51
C GLY A 150 -26.91 7.07 -13.62
N ALA A 151 -26.35 7.52 -12.49
CA ALA A 151 -25.29 8.52 -12.47
C ALA A 151 -23.92 7.86 -12.43
N GLU A 152 -22.97 8.45 -13.16
CA GLU A 152 -21.55 8.13 -13.06
C GLU A 152 -20.89 8.99 -11.98
N ILE A 153 -20.09 8.35 -11.13
CA ILE A 153 -19.29 9.03 -10.10
C ILE A 153 -17.85 9.10 -10.61
N ALA A 154 -17.49 10.24 -11.21
CA ALA A 154 -16.13 10.46 -11.71
C ALA A 154 -15.13 10.69 -10.57
N ASN A 155 -13.90 10.20 -10.74
CA ASN A 155 -12.75 10.45 -9.87
C ASN A 155 -12.95 10.11 -8.38
N ALA A 156 -13.79 9.11 -8.08
CA ALA A 156 -13.93 8.61 -6.71
C ALA A 156 -12.64 7.89 -6.27
N ARG A 157 -12.16 8.22 -5.07
CA ARG A 157 -11.03 7.52 -4.45
C ARG A 157 -11.53 6.59 -3.37
N LEU A 158 -10.79 5.51 -3.09
CA LEU A 158 -11.13 4.58 -2.00
C LEU A 158 -11.31 5.30 -0.65
N ILE A 159 -10.47 6.30 -0.38
CA ILE A 159 -10.51 7.10 0.86
C ILE A 159 -11.74 8.02 0.96
N ASP A 160 -12.45 8.28 -0.16
CA ASP A 160 -13.68 9.08 -0.17
C ASP A 160 -14.90 8.29 0.34
N ILE A 161 -14.78 6.96 0.48
CA ILE A 161 -15.87 6.10 0.94
C ILE A 161 -16.21 6.37 2.41
N ALA A 162 -15.20 6.42 3.28
CA ALA A 162 -15.41 6.64 4.71
C ALA A 162 -16.15 7.97 5.02
N PRO A 163 -15.72 9.15 4.54
CA PRO A 163 -16.46 10.40 4.76
C PRO A 163 -17.86 10.37 4.13
N THR A 164 -18.04 9.70 2.98
CA THR A 164 -19.36 9.51 2.37
C THR A 164 -20.31 8.70 3.25
N LEU A 165 -19.82 7.65 3.90
CA LEU A 165 -20.59 6.84 4.85
C LEU A 165 -20.93 7.61 6.13
N LEU A 166 -19.98 8.39 6.67
CA LEU A 166 -20.25 9.26 7.83
C LEU A 166 -21.38 10.25 7.53
N HIS A 167 -21.34 10.88 6.36
CA HIS A 167 -22.40 11.77 5.90
C HIS A 167 -23.76 11.07 5.83
N LEU A 168 -23.83 9.88 5.24
CA LEU A 168 -25.05 9.06 5.18
C LEU A 168 -25.63 8.74 6.56
N LEU A 169 -24.75 8.44 7.52
CA LEU A 169 -25.10 8.11 8.90
C LEU A 169 -25.46 9.36 9.74
N GLY A 170 -25.35 10.56 9.18
CA GLY A 170 -25.58 11.79 9.94
C GLY A 170 -24.52 12.02 11.00
N VAL A 171 -23.28 11.59 10.75
CA VAL A 171 -22.11 11.87 11.59
C VAL A 171 -21.30 12.98 10.93
N PRO A 172 -20.85 14.02 11.65
CA PRO A 172 -19.93 15.02 11.11
C PRO A 172 -18.64 14.36 10.60
N VAL A 173 -18.18 14.77 9.42
CA VAL A 173 -16.94 14.28 8.81
C VAL A 173 -15.75 14.98 9.48
N PRO A 174 -14.83 14.25 10.11
CA PRO A 174 -13.64 14.84 10.71
C PRO A 174 -12.82 15.65 9.71
N GLU A 175 -12.33 16.81 10.13
CA GLU A 175 -11.55 17.72 9.27
C GLU A 175 -10.16 17.18 8.88
N ASP A 176 -9.69 16.13 9.56
CA ASP A 176 -8.41 15.47 9.34
C ASP A 176 -8.50 14.25 8.40
N MET A 177 -9.65 14.02 7.76
CA MET A 177 -9.78 13.01 6.69
C MET A 177 -9.26 13.55 5.35
N ASP A 178 -8.36 12.81 4.69
CA ASP A 178 -7.90 13.12 3.33
C ASP A 178 -8.98 12.91 2.25
N GLY A 179 -9.95 12.04 2.55
CA GLY A 179 -11.09 11.75 1.71
C GLY A 179 -12.15 12.84 1.77
N LYS A 180 -12.97 12.95 0.72
CA LYS A 180 -14.12 13.85 0.68
C LYS A 180 -15.42 13.11 0.46
N VAL A 181 -16.53 13.69 0.91
CA VAL A 181 -17.86 13.18 0.59
C VAL A 181 -18.07 13.20 -0.92
N LEU A 182 -18.51 12.08 -1.50
CA LEU A 182 -18.88 11.96 -2.91
C LEU A 182 -20.22 12.64 -3.18
N ALA A 183 -20.26 13.98 -3.04
CA ALA A 183 -21.47 14.79 -3.15
C ALA A 183 -22.21 14.58 -4.48
N SER A 184 -21.48 14.36 -5.58
CA SER A 184 -22.04 14.09 -6.91
C SER A 184 -22.86 12.79 -6.98
N ALA A 185 -22.68 11.86 -6.02
CA ALA A 185 -23.46 10.63 -5.95
C ALA A 185 -24.89 10.87 -5.43
N PHE A 186 -25.12 11.96 -4.69
CA PHE A 186 -26.40 12.23 -4.01
C PHE A 186 -27.36 13.06 -4.86
N GLN A 187 -28.65 12.89 -4.58
CA GLN A 187 -29.69 13.79 -5.09
C GLN A 187 -29.51 15.19 -4.48
N PRO A 188 -29.73 16.28 -5.24
CA PRO A 188 -29.65 17.63 -4.71
C PRO A 188 -30.54 17.84 -3.46
N ASP A 189 -31.77 17.34 -3.49
CA ASP A 189 -32.72 17.47 -2.36
C ASP A 189 -32.24 16.72 -1.11
N PHE A 190 -31.51 15.62 -1.28
CA PHE A 190 -30.91 14.89 -0.16
C PHE A 190 -29.84 15.73 0.54
N LEU A 191 -28.96 16.38 -0.23
CA LEU A 191 -27.92 17.26 0.31
C LEU A 191 -28.48 18.55 0.91
N LEU A 192 -29.60 19.06 0.39
CA LEU A 192 -30.30 20.21 0.97
C LEU A 192 -30.92 19.85 2.33
N ALA A 193 -31.57 18.68 2.44
CA ALA A 193 -32.16 18.22 3.68
C ALA A 193 -31.11 17.77 4.71
N ARG A 194 -29.94 17.32 4.24
CA ARG A 194 -28.83 16.84 5.06
C ARG A 194 -27.54 17.48 4.55
N PRO A 195 -27.20 18.71 4.99
CA PRO A 195 -25.96 19.33 4.59
C PRO A 195 -24.76 18.53 5.11
N ILE A 196 -23.67 18.51 4.35
CA ILE A 196 -22.39 17.95 4.79
C ILE A 196 -21.90 18.79 5.97
N ARG A 197 -21.54 18.11 7.07
CA ARG A 197 -21.06 18.76 8.30
C ARG A 197 -19.63 18.34 8.54
N SER A 198 -18.77 19.31 8.84
CA SER A 198 -17.42 19.05 9.35
C SER A 198 -17.47 18.87 10.87
N GLY A 199 -16.69 17.91 11.37
CA GLY A 199 -16.44 17.66 12.78
C GLY A 199 -15.00 17.96 13.15
N ALA A 200 -14.71 17.99 14.44
CA ALA A 200 -13.35 18.11 14.94
C ALA A 200 -12.47 16.95 14.44
N ALA A 201 -11.17 17.19 14.32
CA ALA A 201 -10.19 16.16 13.99
C ALA A 201 -10.36 14.92 14.89
N SER A 202 -10.34 13.75 14.27
CA SER A 202 -10.53 12.46 14.93
C SER A 202 -9.22 11.84 15.43
N GLY A 203 -8.09 12.27 14.88
CA GLY A 203 -6.76 11.79 15.21
C GLY A 203 -6.09 12.61 16.31
N THR A 204 -5.63 11.93 17.36
CA THR A 204 -4.58 12.43 18.25
C THR A 204 -3.24 11.89 17.78
N SER A 205 -2.56 12.61 16.88
CA SER A 205 -1.19 12.25 16.49
C SER A 205 -0.21 12.80 17.51
N ALA A 206 0.07 12.03 18.57
CA ALA A 206 1.24 12.30 19.38
C ALA A 206 2.48 11.93 18.54
N THR A 207 3.33 12.91 18.26
CA THR A 207 4.61 12.71 17.55
C THR A 207 5.58 11.83 18.35
N ASP A 208 5.39 11.74 19.66
CA ASP A 208 6.15 10.89 20.59
C ASP A 208 5.33 9.67 21.01
N ARG A 209 4.93 8.82 20.07
CA ARG A 209 4.67 7.42 20.46
C ARG A 209 6.04 6.77 20.67
N PRO A 210 6.41 6.35 21.90
CA PRO A 210 7.64 5.61 22.09
C PRO A 210 7.63 4.42 21.12
N SER A 211 8.69 4.28 20.33
CA SER A 211 8.85 3.15 19.43
C SER A 211 9.01 1.89 20.26
N GLY A 212 8.00 1.03 20.26
CA GLY A 212 7.98 -0.20 21.03
C GLY A 212 6.71 -0.31 21.85
N TYR A 213 6.20 -1.53 21.96
CA TYR A 213 5.20 -1.84 22.96
C TYR A 213 5.85 -1.76 24.33
N THR A 214 5.14 -1.22 25.31
CA THR A 214 5.46 -1.53 26.71
C THR A 214 5.39 -3.05 26.91
N ASP A 215 6.08 -3.59 27.92
CA ASP A 215 6.01 -5.03 28.22
C ASP A 215 4.54 -5.52 28.35
N GLU A 216 3.66 -4.66 28.88
CA GLU A 216 2.24 -4.94 29.04
C GLU A 216 1.48 -4.94 27.70
N GLU A 217 1.79 -4.03 26.79
CA GLU A 217 1.22 -4.03 25.45
C GLU A 217 1.76 -5.17 24.60
N ALA A 218 3.04 -5.52 24.75
CA ALA A 218 3.69 -6.63 24.04
C ALA A 218 3.02 -7.94 24.45
N ALA A 219 2.81 -8.15 25.77
CA ALA A 219 2.08 -9.31 26.29
C ALA A 219 0.64 -9.40 25.76
N LYS A 220 -0.07 -8.27 25.64
CA LYS A 220 -1.43 -8.24 25.05
C LYS A 220 -1.43 -8.56 23.55
N VAL A 221 -0.41 -8.12 22.83
CA VAL A 221 -0.24 -8.45 21.40
C VAL A 221 0.08 -9.94 21.26
N GLU A 222 0.98 -10.48 22.08
CA GLU A 222 1.34 -11.89 22.13
C GLU A 222 0.14 -12.78 22.45
N GLU A 223 -0.64 -12.44 23.49
CA GLU A 223 -1.88 -13.15 23.84
C GLU A 223 -2.88 -13.17 22.67
N ARG A 224 -3.06 -12.04 21.99
CA ARG A 224 -3.93 -11.97 20.79
C ARG A 224 -3.39 -12.81 19.65
N LEU A 225 -2.08 -12.79 19.42
CA LEU A 225 -1.46 -13.60 18.37
C LEU A 225 -1.55 -15.10 18.68
N GLN A 226 -1.39 -15.53 19.94
CA GLN A 226 -1.65 -16.90 20.39
C GLN A 226 -3.12 -17.28 20.20
N ALA A 227 -4.07 -16.43 20.61
CA ALA A 227 -5.49 -16.68 20.43
C ALA A 227 -5.91 -16.80 18.95
N LEU A 228 -5.19 -16.09 18.06
CA LEU A 228 -5.37 -16.16 16.61
C LEU A 228 -4.56 -17.30 15.96
N GLY A 229 -3.76 -18.06 16.74
CA GLY A 229 -2.99 -19.21 16.27
C GLY A 229 -1.69 -18.87 15.52
N TYR A 230 -1.18 -17.65 15.68
CA TYR A 230 0.07 -17.19 15.05
C TYR A 230 1.33 -17.47 15.90
N LEU A 231 1.15 -17.80 17.18
CA LEU A 231 2.21 -18.15 18.12
C LEU A 231 1.80 -19.43 18.87
N GLU A 232 2.76 -20.34 19.10
CA GLU A 232 2.61 -21.54 19.93
C GLU A 232 3.12 -21.31 21.35
#